data_AF-W7SH67-F1
#
_entry.id   AF-W7SH67-F1
#
_cell.length_a   1.000
_cell.length_b   1.000
_cell.length_c   1.000
_cell.angle_alpha   90.00
_cell.angle_beta   90.00
_cell.angle_gamma   90.00
#
_symmetry.space_group_name_H-M   'P 1'
#
loop_
_entity.id
_entity.type
_entity.pdbx_description
1 polymer ?
#
loop_
_entity_poly.entity_id
_entity_poly.type
_entity_poly.pdbx_seq_one_letter_code
_entity_poly.pdbx_strand_id
1 'polypeptide(L)'
;GTGAAVESADRHRRGVGETARRRDRGPRCAGGRRHRGGADRGRGDHAEPVVAVDLLDQRAGGGGPGAAHPMGAGRGRGTAVRLDLIGVALSAAGLFGVVAGLLLASPLAFAAGVLGLIAFVGWELRTPTPAFPIRLLRLPVFAMSNLAGLLMYAGLFGAIFLLLRYFQLTLGFSPLSTGLRVLPWTGLVILIAPVVGALSDRIDARRIITVGLALQAIGLAALTVAVVTAASYAWFLPGMVLCGAGMTAYIAPSGNLAMSAAPEQHRGPAAGALTTTRQLGLVLGIATLTVMSTTLSLSAALWTAVAVLVAATAAGALARDGRSVPLAMH
;
A
#
# COMPACT_ATOMS: atom_id res chain seq x y z
N GLY A 1 76.29 -17.86 -3.32
CA GLY A 1 75.74 -19.20 -3.59
C GLY A 1 74.80 -19.09 -4.77
N THR A 2 75.07 -19.70 -5.92
CA THR A 2 74.80 -21.13 -6.25
C THR A 2 73.38 -21.55 -5.87
N GLY A 3 72.51 -22.07 -6.75
CA GLY A 3 72.60 -22.50 -8.15
C GLY A 3 71.25 -22.29 -8.85
N ALA A 4 71.21 -22.21 -10.18
CA ALA A 4 71.11 -23.35 -11.10
C ALA A 4 69.73 -24.04 -10.99
N ALA A 5 69.01 -24.43 -12.03
CA ALA A 5 69.11 -24.40 -13.49
C ALA A 5 67.95 -25.31 -13.97
N VAL A 6 67.50 -25.15 -15.22
CA VAL A 6 67.13 -26.27 -16.13
C VAL A 6 65.82 -27.02 -15.79
N GLU A 7 64.96 -27.51 -16.69
CA GLU A 7 64.78 -27.49 -18.14
C GLU A 7 63.63 -28.47 -18.43
N SER A 8 63.12 -28.46 -19.67
CA SER A 8 62.44 -29.57 -20.37
C SER A 8 61.02 -29.92 -19.91
N ALA A 9 60.01 -29.72 -20.77
CA ALA A 9 59.59 -30.61 -21.87
C ALA A 9 58.91 -31.90 -21.33
N ASP A 10 57.95 -32.54 -21.96
CA ASP A 10 57.44 -32.52 -23.31
C ASP A 10 56.04 -33.18 -23.28
N ARG A 11 55.30 -32.93 -24.37
CA ARG A 11 54.19 -33.69 -24.95
C ARG A 11 53.87 -35.08 -24.37
N HIS A 12 52.57 -35.31 -24.22
CA HIS A 12 51.78 -36.43 -24.79
C HIS A 12 50.34 -36.29 -24.26
N ARG A 13 49.24 -36.54 -24.96
CA ARG A 13 48.88 -37.28 -26.19
C ARG A 13 47.45 -36.82 -26.54
N ARG A 14 47.14 -36.57 -27.82
CA ARG A 14 46.28 -37.41 -28.71
C ARG A 14 44.89 -37.73 -28.11
N GLY A 15 43.78 -37.59 -28.81
CA GLY A 15 43.48 -37.49 -30.24
C GLY A 15 41.96 -37.69 -30.42
N VAL A 16 41.33 -37.05 -31.40
CA VAL A 16 40.96 -37.63 -32.72
C VAL A 16 39.52 -38.16 -32.75
N GLY A 17 38.81 -37.82 -33.84
CA GLY A 17 37.61 -38.49 -34.35
C GLY A 17 36.36 -37.61 -34.27
N GLU A 18 35.99 -36.79 -35.26
CA GLU A 18 35.57 -37.09 -36.64
C GLU A 18 34.14 -37.67 -36.74
N THR A 19 33.45 -37.28 -37.82
CA THR A 19 32.16 -37.72 -38.37
C THR A 19 30.91 -36.91 -37.97
N ALA A 20 29.91 -36.65 -38.81
CA ALA A 20 29.70 -36.64 -40.26
C ALA A 20 28.22 -36.28 -40.53
N ARG A 21 27.94 -35.53 -41.62
CA ARG A 21 26.68 -35.58 -42.44
C ARG A 21 25.37 -35.06 -41.77
N ARG A 22 24.35 -34.50 -42.44
CA ARG A 22 23.98 -34.25 -43.85
C ARG A 22 22.73 -33.33 -43.85
N ARG A 23 22.59 -32.48 -44.89
CA ARG A 23 21.41 -32.19 -45.77
C ARG A 23 19.98 -32.37 -45.19
N ASP A 24 18.95 -31.55 -45.47
CA ASP A 24 18.52 -30.98 -46.76
C ASP A 24 17.27 -30.08 -46.59
N ARG A 25 17.09 -29.11 -47.51
CA ARG A 25 15.84 -28.60 -48.16
C ARG A 25 14.81 -27.71 -47.41
N GLY A 26 14.59 -26.51 -47.96
CA GLY A 26 13.34 -25.68 -47.84
C GLY A 26 12.24 -26.17 -48.81
N PRO A 27 11.32 -25.32 -49.37
CA PRO A 27 11.12 -23.88 -49.21
C PRO A 27 9.62 -23.44 -49.04
N ARG A 28 9.43 -22.12 -49.09
CA ARG A 28 8.24 -21.25 -49.03
C ARG A 28 7.11 -21.59 -50.02
N CYS A 29 5.87 -21.23 -49.66
CA CYS A 29 4.81 -20.84 -50.62
C CYS A 29 3.95 -19.69 -50.06
N ALA A 30 3.76 -18.68 -50.91
CA ALA A 30 2.87 -17.54 -50.75
C ALA A 30 1.52 -17.82 -51.41
N GLY A 31 0.47 -17.08 -51.02
CA GLY A 31 -0.82 -17.10 -51.74
C GLY A 31 -1.83 -16.16 -51.12
N GLY A 32 -1.96 -14.96 -51.68
CA GLY A 32 -3.00 -14.00 -51.34
C GLY A 32 -4.34 -14.29 -52.03
N ARG A 33 -5.43 -13.69 -51.52
CA ARG A 33 -6.65 -13.38 -52.27
C ARG A 33 -7.37 -12.19 -51.63
N ARG A 34 -7.70 -11.21 -52.47
CA ARG A 34 -8.59 -10.06 -52.21
C ARG A 34 -10.00 -10.41 -52.71
N HIS A 35 -11.04 -9.91 -52.05
CA HIS A 35 -12.33 -9.44 -52.62
C HIS A 35 -13.05 -8.60 -51.53
N ARG A 36 -13.30 -7.30 -51.77
CA ARG A 36 -14.62 -6.65 -52.08
C ARG A 36 -15.72 -6.98 -51.05
N GLY A 37 -16.48 -6.07 -50.43
CA GLY A 37 -16.73 -4.63 -50.57
C GLY A 37 -18.12 -4.31 -49.97
N GLY A 38 -18.31 -3.08 -49.46
CA GLY A 38 -19.59 -2.48 -49.04
C GLY A 38 -20.12 -2.89 -47.66
N ALA A 39 -20.94 -2.13 -46.93
CA ALA A 39 -21.33 -0.73 -46.91
C ALA A 39 -22.26 -0.58 -45.67
N ASP A 40 -22.19 0.57 -45.02
CA ASP A 40 -23.30 1.25 -44.34
C ASP A 40 -23.76 0.86 -42.90
N ARG A 41 -24.08 1.93 -42.15
CA ARG A 41 -24.96 2.09 -40.97
C ARG A 41 -24.46 1.83 -39.54
N GLY A 42 -23.98 2.93 -38.94
CA GLY A 42 -24.56 3.60 -37.77
C GLY A 42 -25.16 2.78 -36.62
N ARG A 43 -24.47 2.81 -35.47
CA ARG A 43 -25.01 2.83 -34.09
C ARG A 43 -23.81 3.11 -33.17
N GLY A 44 -23.72 4.26 -32.52
CA GLY A 44 -24.41 4.50 -31.26
C GLY A 44 -23.58 3.92 -30.12
N ASP A 45 -22.36 4.44 -29.92
CA ASP A 45 -21.45 3.98 -28.87
C ASP A 45 -21.79 4.71 -27.56
N HIS A 46 -22.81 4.20 -26.89
CA HIS A 46 -23.05 4.48 -25.48
C HIS A 46 -21.96 3.75 -24.68
N ALA A 47 -20.87 4.46 -24.40
CA ALA A 47 -19.91 4.07 -23.38
C ALA A 47 -20.58 4.21 -22.00
N GLU A 48 -21.23 3.14 -21.55
CA GLU A 48 -21.58 2.96 -20.13
C GLU A 48 -20.42 2.28 -19.37
N PRO A 49 -20.27 2.59 -18.07
CA PRO A 49 -19.07 2.30 -17.30
C PRO A 49 -19.06 0.88 -16.73
N VAL A 50 -17.98 0.16 -17.02
CA VAL A 50 -17.66 -1.16 -16.46
C VAL A 50 -17.27 -1.02 -14.99
N VAL A 51 -18.25 -1.04 -14.07
CA VAL A 51 -18.13 -1.61 -12.70
C VAL A 51 -19.53 -1.86 -12.15
N ALA A 52 -20.17 -2.99 -12.48
CA ALA A 52 -21.14 -3.66 -11.61
C ALA A 52 -21.58 -4.97 -12.28
N VAL A 53 -21.82 -5.99 -11.47
CA VAL A 53 -22.42 -7.28 -11.84
C VAL A 53 -21.44 -8.33 -12.41
N ASP A 54 -20.49 -8.76 -11.58
CA ASP A 54 -19.86 -10.09 -11.71
C ASP A 54 -20.06 -10.94 -10.43
N LEU A 55 -21.20 -10.74 -9.75
CA LEU A 55 -21.57 -11.50 -8.55
C LEU A 55 -22.97 -12.14 -8.63
N LEU A 56 -23.66 -12.05 -9.77
CA LEU A 56 -24.97 -12.70 -9.97
C LEU A 56 -25.04 -13.64 -11.19
N ASP A 57 -23.94 -13.85 -11.93
CA ASP A 57 -23.91 -14.77 -13.08
C ASP A 57 -23.20 -16.11 -12.80
N GLN A 58 -22.89 -16.42 -11.52
CA GLN A 58 -22.33 -17.72 -11.12
C GLN A 58 -23.39 -18.77 -10.70
N ARG A 59 -24.69 -18.47 -10.84
CA ARG A 59 -25.78 -19.38 -10.45
C ARG A 59 -26.74 -19.80 -11.56
N ALA A 60 -26.49 -19.41 -12.81
CA ALA A 60 -27.40 -19.71 -13.93
C ALA A 60 -26.70 -20.37 -15.14
N GLY A 61 -25.73 -21.26 -14.90
CA GLY A 61 -25.03 -22.03 -15.95
C GLY A 61 -25.12 -23.54 -15.73
N GLY A 62 -26.33 -24.09 -15.64
CA GLY A 62 -26.56 -25.54 -15.51
C GLY A 62 -27.55 -26.06 -16.54
N GLY A 63 -27.06 -26.65 -17.62
CA GLY A 63 -27.87 -27.50 -18.49
C GLY A 63 -27.53 -27.48 -19.98
N GLY A 64 -26.43 -28.14 -20.38
CA GLY A 64 -26.16 -28.46 -21.79
C GLY A 64 -25.13 -29.59 -21.90
N PRO A 65 -25.44 -30.75 -22.50
CA PRO A 65 -24.55 -31.91 -22.48
C PRO A 65 -23.56 -31.87 -23.66
N GLY A 66 -22.26 -31.78 -23.38
CA GLY A 66 -21.26 -31.97 -24.42
C GLY A 66 -19.83 -31.62 -24.02
N ALA A 67 -18.94 -32.61 -24.18
CA ALA A 67 -17.47 -32.54 -24.11
C ALA A 67 -16.84 -32.50 -22.70
N ALA A 68 -16.46 -33.69 -22.23
CA ALA A 68 -15.55 -33.90 -21.12
C ALA A 68 -14.16 -33.33 -21.44
N HIS A 69 -13.79 -32.25 -20.77
CA HIS A 69 -12.40 -31.81 -20.64
C HIS A 69 -11.94 -32.16 -19.22
N PRO A 70 -10.89 -32.98 -19.03
CA PRO A 70 -10.38 -33.29 -17.70
C PRO A 70 -9.62 -32.07 -17.19
N MET A 71 -10.35 -31.11 -16.63
CA MET A 71 -9.74 -30.08 -15.79
C MET A 71 -9.27 -30.78 -14.52
N GLY A 72 -7.96 -31.01 -14.45
CA GLY A 72 -7.28 -31.29 -13.20
C GLY A 72 -7.60 -30.16 -12.24
N ALA A 73 -8.59 -30.38 -11.38
CA ALA A 73 -8.88 -29.54 -10.24
C ALA A 73 -7.65 -29.59 -9.33
N GLY A 74 -6.71 -28.67 -9.56
CA GLY A 74 -5.76 -28.23 -8.58
C GLY A 74 -6.55 -27.68 -7.42
N ARG A 75 -7.01 -28.58 -6.54
CA ARG A 75 -7.50 -28.24 -5.21
C ARG A 75 -6.35 -27.49 -4.57
N GLY A 76 -6.41 -26.16 -4.61
CA GLY A 76 -5.73 -25.32 -3.64
C GLY A 76 -6.23 -25.78 -2.29
N ARG A 77 -5.54 -26.76 -1.70
CA ARG A 77 -5.70 -27.12 -0.31
C ARG A 77 -5.29 -25.86 0.43
N GLY A 78 -6.27 -25.02 0.76
CA GLY A 78 -6.11 -24.00 1.77
C GLY A 78 -5.70 -24.75 3.02
N THR A 79 -4.40 -24.81 3.29
CA THR A 79 -3.90 -25.16 4.60
C THR A 79 -4.61 -24.21 5.55
N ALA A 80 -5.46 -24.76 6.42
CA ALA A 80 -6.18 -23.97 7.41
C ALA A 80 -5.14 -23.24 8.26
N VAL A 81 -4.88 -21.98 7.93
CA VAL A 81 -4.05 -21.11 8.74
C VAL A 81 -4.81 -20.97 10.05
N ARG A 82 -4.27 -21.56 11.11
CA ARG A 82 -4.86 -21.44 12.45
C ARG A 82 -4.82 -19.97 12.82
N LEU A 83 -5.99 -19.39 13.06
CA LEU A 83 -6.13 -17.99 13.44
C LEU A 83 -5.57 -17.81 14.86
N ASP A 84 -4.57 -16.93 15.02
CA ASP A 84 -4.01 -16.59 16.33
C ASP A 84 -4.96 -15.66 17.10
N LEU A 85 -5.97 -16.24 17.74
CA LEU A 85 -6.97 -15.52 18.53
C LEU A 85 -6.36 -14.78 19.71
N ILE A 86 -5.27 -15.30 20.29
CA ILE A 86 -4.60 -14.69 21.44
C ILE A 86 -3.86 -13.43 20.98
N GLY A 87 -3.11 -13.51 19.88
CA GLY A 87 -2.46 -12.33 19.29
C GLY A 87 -3.47 -11.26 18.89
N VAL A 88 -4.61 -11.63 18.30
CA VAL A 88 -5.69 -10.70 17.96
C VAL A 88 -6.27 -10.04 19.23
N ALA A 89 -6.55 -10.80 20.27
CA ALA A 89 -7.09 -10.25 21.52
C ALA A 89 -6.10 -9.32 22.23
N LEU A 90 -4.82 -9.70 22.31
CA LEU A 90 -3.76 -8.89 22.92
C LEU A 90 -3.52 -7.58 22.16
N SER A 91 -3.48 -7.63 20.82
CA SER A 91 -3.31 -6.43 20.00
C SER A 91 -4.52 -5.49 20.10
N ALA A 92 -5.74 -6.02 20.10
CA ALA A 92 -6.96 -5.24 20.28
C ALA A 92 -7.02 -4.59 21.67
N ALA A 93 -6.76 -5.36 22.74
CA ALA A 93 -6.78 -4.86 24.11
C ALA A 93 -5.67 -3.83 24.37
N GLY A 94 -4.45 -4.09 23.86
CA GLY A 94 -3.32 -3.17 23.97
C GLY A 94 -3.59 -1.85 23.26
N LEU A 95 -4.06 -1.89 22.01
CA LEU A 95 -4.39 -0.69 21.25
C LEU A 95 -5.54 0.09 21.91
N PHE A 96 -6.59 -0.61 22.36
CA PHE A 96 -7.69 0.01 23.10
C PHE A 96 -7.19 0.71 24.36
N GLY A 97 -6.32 0.08 25.15
CA GLY A 97 -5.75 0.66 26.36
C GLY A 97 -4.93 1.92 26.08
N VAL A 98 -4.10 1.92 25.04
CA VAL A 98 -3.31 3.10 24.65
C VAL A 98 -4.22 4.26 24.27
N VAL A 99 -5.23 4.00 23.45
CA VAL A 99 -6.17 5.02 22.97
C VAL A 99 -7.04 5.55 24.10
N ALA A 100 -7.63 4.66 24.89
CA ALA A 100 -8.43 5.04 26.04
C ALA A 100 -7.60 5.82 27.05
N GLY A 101 -6.35 5.41 27.28
CA GLY A 101 -5.41 6.12 28.14
C GLY A 101 -5.10 7.53 27.66
N LEU A 102 -4.85 7.71 26.36
CA LEU A 102 -4.62 9.02 25.76
C LEU A 102 -5.87 9.90 25.83
N LEU A 103 -7.04 9.37 25.46
CA LEU A 103 -8.29 10.15 25.38
C LEU A 103 -8.86 10.50 26.76
N LEU A 104 -8.76 9.59 27.72
CA LEU A 104 -9.26 9.78 29.08
C LEU A 104 -8.21 10.41 30.01
N ALA A 105 -7.02 10.76 29.48
CA ALA A 105 -5.88 11.23 30.26
C ALA A 105 -5.58 10.31 31.48
N SER A 106 -5.68 9.00 31.28
CA SER A 106 -5.50 7.98 32.32
C SER A 106 -4.15 7.29 32.15
N PRO A 107 -3.15 7.60 33.01
CA PRO A 107 -1.83 6.96 32.94
C PRO A 107 -1.90 5.45 33.15
N LEU A 108 -2.86 4.97 33.95
CA LEU A 108 -3.07 3.55 34.21
C LEU A 108 -3.59 2.82 32.97
N ALA A 109 -4.59 3.37 32.28
CA ALA A 109 -5.10 2.77 31.05
C ALA A 109 -4.03 2.80 29.94
N PHE A 110 -3.27 3.90 29.86
CA PHE A 110 -2.15 4.01 28.92
C PHE A 110 -1.06 2.97 29.22
N ALA A 111 -0.63 2.85 30.48
CA ALA A 111 0.35 1.86 30.90
C ALA A 111 -0.14 0.42 30.64
N ALA A 112 -1.40 0.12 30.97
CA ALA A 112 -2.00 -1.19 30.68
C ALA A 112 -2.05 -1.48 29.17
N GLY A 113 -2.36 -0.47 28.34
CA GLY A 113 -2.33 -0.59 26.89
C GLY A 113 -0.92 -0.85 26.35
N VAL A 114 0.07 -0.08 26.80
CA VAL A 114 1.49 -0.27 26.44
C VAL A 114 1.98 -1.66 26.85
N LEU A 115 1.68 -2.09 28.07
CA LEU A 115 2.01 -3.44 28.56
C LEU A 115 1.30 -4.52 27.73
N GLY A 116 0.05 -4.32 27.34
CA GLY A 116 -0.69 -5.21 26.45
C GLY A 116 -0.05 -5.32 25.06
N LEU A 117 0.43 -4.22 24.49
CA LEU A 117 1.18 -4.22 23.23
C LEU A 117 2.55 -4.90 23.37
N ILE A 118 3.27 -4.70 24.48
CA ILE A 118 4.53 -5.40 24.76
C ILE A 118 4.28 -6.91 24.90
N ALA A 119 3.21 -7.30 25.60
CA ALA A 119 2.80 -8.69 25.73
C ALA A 119 2.41 -9.29 24.37
N PHE A 120 1.71 -8.53 23.51
CA PHE A 120 1.43 -8.91 22.12
C PHE A 120 2.72 -9.18 21.33
N VAL A 121 3.68 -8.25 21.35
CA VAL A 121 4.96 -8.44 20.65
C VAL A 121 5.71 -9.66 21.20
N GLY A 122 5.72 -9.85 22.52
CA GLY A 122 6.35 -11.01 23.16
C GLY A 122 5.67 -12.34 22.81
N TRP A 123 4.34 -12.34 22.68
CA TRP A 123 3.55 -13.47 22.21
C TRP A 123 3.89 -13.80 20.75
N GLU A 124 3.87 -12.79 19.91
CA GLU A 124 4.09 -12.90 18.46
C GLU A 124 5.47 -13.47 18.11
N LEU A 125 6.49 -13.13 18.91
CA LEU A 125 7.85 -13.65 18.74
C LEU A 125 7.98 -15.13 19.11
N ARG A 126 7.05 -15.69 19.89
CA ARG A 126 7.07 -17.08 20.39
C ARG A 126 6.10 -17.98 19.62
N THR A 127 5.09 -17.41 18.97
CA THR A 127 4.02 -18.17 18.31
C THR A 127 4.51 -18.82 16.99
N PRO A 128 4.24 -20.12 16.74
CA PRO A 128 4.60 -20.81 15.49
C PRO A 128 3.87 -20.29 14.24
N THR A 129 2.69 -19.73 14.42
CA THR A 129 1.83 -19.13 13.38
C THR A 129 1.53 -17.66 13.71
N PRO A 130 2.52 -16.77 13.57
CA PRO A 130 2.35 -15.37 13.90
C PRO A 130 1.31 -14.69 12.99
N ALA A 131 0.39 -13.93 13.58
CA ALA A 131 -0.52 -13.01 12.91
C ALA A 131 0.21 -11.85 12.21
N PHE A 132 1.35 -11.41 12.75
CA PHE A 132 2.22 -10.38 12.23
C PHE A 132 3.58 -10.99 11.86
N PRO A 133 3.92 -11.08 10.57
CA PRO A 133 5.15 -11.68 10.11
C PRO A 133 6.34 -10.72 10.34
N ILE A 134 6.84 -10.63 11.57
CA ILE A 134 7.96 -9.76 11.98
C ILE A 134 9.20 -10.00 11.10
N ARG A 135 9.38 -11.21 10.57
CA ARG A 135 10.46 -11.55 9.63
C ARG A 135 10.38 -10.78 8.31
N LEU A 136 9.19 -10.40 7.84
CA LEU A 136 9.01 -9.59 6.64
C LEU A 136 9.44 -8.13 6.85
N LEU A 137 9.44 -7.63 8.09
CA LEU A 137 10.01 -6.31 8.40
C LEU A 137 11.53 -6.24 8.21
N ARG A 138 12.21 -7.38 8.03
CA ARG A 138 13.62 -7.38 7.62
C ARG A 138 13.80 -7.01 6.15
N LEU A 139 12.74 -7.11 5.34
CA LEU A 139 12.76 -6.69 3.95
C LEU A 139 12.58 -5.16 3.89
N PRO A 140 13.59 -4.41 3.39
CA PRO A 140 13.58 -2.96 3.47
C PRO A 140 12.39 -2.34 2.75
N VAL A 141 11.98 -2.91 1.62
CA VAL A 141 10.80 -2.44 0.86
C VAL A 141 9.51 -2.63 1.67
N PHE A 142 9.34 -3.79 2.33
CA PHE A 142 8.15 -4.07 3.13
C PHE A 142 8.12 -3.18 4.38
N ALA A 143 9.25 -3.06 5.09
CA ALA A 143 9.38 -2.20 6.27
C ALA A 143 9.09 -0.73 5.96
N MET A 144 9.71 -0.18 4.91
CA MET A 144 9.51 1.22 4.52
C MET A 144 8.09 1.47 4.00
N SER A 145 7.47 0.51 3.31
CA SER A 145 6.06 0.63 2.88
C SER A 145 5.10 0.64 4.07
N ASN A 146 5.35 -0.20 5.08
CA ASN A 146 4.57 -0.21 6.31
C ASN A 146 4.77 1.07 7.12
N LEU A 147 6.02 1.56 7.24
CA LEU A 147 6.30 2.83 7.92
C LEU A 147 5.65 4.02 7.19
N ALA A 148 5.77 4.10 5.87
CA ALA A 148 5.10 5.13 5.09
C ALA A 148 3.58 5.06 5.25
N GLY A 149 3.00 3.86 5.29
CA GLY A 149 1.58 3.65 5.58
C GLY A 149 1.16 4.06 6.97
N LEU A 150 1.95 3.73 7.99
CA LEU A 150 1.71 4.14 9.36
C LEU A 150 1.65 5.67 9.45
N LEU A 151 2.67 6.36 8.93
CA LEU A 151 2.77 7.82 8.98
C LEU A 151 1.70 8.50 8.13
N MET A 152 1.42 7.98 6.92
CA MET A 152 0.37 8.49 6.05
C MET A 152 -0.98 8.43 6.74
N TYR A 153 -1.37 7.28 7.29
CA TYR A 153 -2.66 7.13 7.96
C TYR A 153 -2.73 7.93 9.25
N ALA A 154 -1.63 8.06 9.99
CA ALA A 154 -1.57 8.89 11.19
C ALA A 154 -1.78 10.38 10.89
N GLY A 155 -1.04 10.92 9.91
CA GLY A 155 -1.18 12.31 9.49
C GLY A 155 -2.54 12.59 8.87
N LEU A 156 -2.99 11.74 7.94
CA LEU A 156 -4.27 11.87 7.24
C LEU A 156 -5.46 11.85 8.20
N PHE A 157 -5.61 10.78 8.99
CA PHE A 157 -6.81 10.60 9.80
C PHE A 157 -6.81 11.46 11.05
N GLY A 158 -5.64 11.76 11.63
CA GLY A 158 -5.59 12.75 12.71
C GLY A 158 -5.92 14.15 12.21
N ALA A 159 -5.41 14.56 11.05
CA ALA A 159 -5.72 15.86 10.47
C ALA A 159 -7.19 16.03 10.07
N ILE A 160 -7.77 15.04 9.38
CA ILE A 160 -9.19 15.11 9.01
C ILE A 160 -10.07 15.19 10.26
N PHE A 161 -9.75 14.43 11.31
CA PHE A 161 -10.45 14.51 12.59
C PHE A 161 -10.37 15.91 13.22
N LEU A 162 -9.17 16.51 13.26
CA LEU A 162 -8.98 17.88 13.75
C LEU A 162 -9.73 18.92 12.90
N LEU A 163 -9.80 18.72 11.58
CA LEU A 163 -10.56 19.60 10.68
C LEU A 163 -12.06 19.50 10.94
N LEU A 164 -12.60 18.28 11.09
CA LEU A 164 -13.99 18.06 11.48
C LEU A 164 -14.30 18.72 12.82
N ARG A 165 -13.39 18.57 13.79
CA ARG A 165 -13.49 19.21 15.10
C ARG A 165 -13.51 20.72 14.98
N TYR A 166 -12.65 21.32 14.16
CA TYR A 166 -12.63 22.76 13.91
C TYR A 166 -13.95 23.27 13.30
N PHE A 167 -14.48 22.57 12.30
CA PHE A 167 -15.76 22.93 11.68
C PHE A 167 -16.93 22.87 12.67
N GLN A 168 -16.96 21.86 13.54
CA GLN A 168 -18.06 21.69 14.49
C GLN A 168 -17.90 22.58 15.73
N LEU A 169 -16.73 22.55 16.38
CA LEU A 169 -16.53 23.23 17.67
C LEU A 169 -16.14 24.70 17.52
N THR A 170 -15.47 25.08 16.43
CA THR A 170 -15.02 26.48 16.22
C THR A 170 -15.95 27.23 15.29
N LEU A 171 -16.36 26.64 14.17
CA LEU A 171 -17.28 27.30 13.22
C LEU A 171 -18.77 27.05 13.53
N GLY A 172 -19.08 26.20 14.51
CA GLY A 172 -20.45 25.93 14.94
C GLY A 172 -21.32 25.19 13.92
N PHE A 173 -20.71 24.53 12.93
CA PHE A 173 -21.45 23.77 11.93
C PHE A 173 -22.04 22.49 12.53
N SER A 174 -23.26 22.13 12.11
CA SER A 174 -23.86 20.85 12.48
C SER A 174 -23.03 19.67 11.94
N PRO A 175 -23.13 18.47 12.53
CA PRO A 175 -22.41 17.29 12.04
C PRO A 175 -22.70 16.98 10.55
N LEU A 176 -23.97 17.10 10.14
CA LEU A 176 -24.38 16.90 8.75
C LEU A 176 -23.73 17.93 7.82
N SER A 177 -23.78 19.22 8.17
CA SER A 177 -23.20 20.28 7.35
C SER A 177 -21.67 20.20 7.28
N THR A 178 -21.02 19.76 8.36
CA THR A 178 -19.58 19.47 8.38
C THR A 178 -19.24 18.34 7.41
N GLY A 179 -20.00 17.25 7.43
CA GLY A 179 -19.82 16.14 6.49
C GLY A 179 -19.93 16.59 5.03
N LEU A 180 -20.97 17.38 4.71
CA LEU A 180 -21.17 17.93 3.36
C LEU A 180 -20.00 18.84 2.93
N ARG A 181 -19.44 19.62 3.85
CA ARG A 181 -18.29 20.51 3.59
C ARG A 181 -16.97 19.78 3.42
N VAL A 182 -16.85 18.56 3.93
CA VAL A 182 -15.64 17.73 3.75
C VAL A 182 -15.74 16.85 2.49
N LEU A 183 -16.89 16.81 1.81
CA LEU A 183 -17.08 16.08 0.56
C LEU A 183 -16.05 16.40 -0.54
N PRO A 184 -15.57 17.63 -0.74
CA PRO A 184 -14.55 17.88 -1.75
C PRO A 184 -13.26 17.07 -1.52
N TRP A 185 -12.95 16.73 -0.26
CA TRP A 185 -11.82 15.86 0.06
C TRP A 185 -12.12 14.40 -0.34
N THR A 186 -13.22 13.82 0.14
CA THR A 186 -13.51 12.39 -0.03
C THR A 186 -14.13 12.05 -1.38
N GLY A 187 -15.00 12.91 -1.92
CA GLY A 187 -15.61 12.74 -3.22
C GLY A 187 -14.59 12.77 -4.36
N LEU A 188 -13.53 13.57 -4.21
CA LEU A 188 -12.45 13.62 -5.20
C LEU A 188 -11.69 12.29 -5.30
N VAL A 189 -11.64 11.49 -4.23
CA VAL A 189 -11.02 10.16 -4.27
C VAL A 189 -11.71 9.26 -5.30
N ILE A 190 -13.04 9.30 -5.35
CA ILE A 190 -13.83 8.52 -6.31
C ILE A 190 -13.52 8.98 -7.75
N LEU A 191 -13.41 10.29 -7.96
CA LEU A 191 -13.17 10.87 -9.28
C LEU A 191 -11.74 10.62 -9.80
N ILE A 192 -10.74 10.66 -8.91
CA ILE A 192 -9.33 10.53 -9.27
C ILE A 192 -8.86 9.07 -9.30
N ALA A 193 -9.55 8.15 -8.60
CA ALA A 193 -9.13 6.75 -8.49
C ALA A 193 -8.87 6.05 -9.85
N PRO A 194 -9.75 6.16 -10.88
CA PRO A 194 -9.48 5.54 -12.18
C PRO A 194 -8.25 6.11 -12.87
N VAL A 195 -8.03 7.42 -12.75
CA VAL A 195 -6.88 8.12 -13.35
C VAL A 195 -5.58 7.64 -12.71
N VAL A 196 -5.53 7.55 -11.39
CA VAL A 196 -4.35 7.04 -10.66
C VAL A 196 -4.13 5.56 -10.94
N GLY A 197 -5.20 4.76 -11.07
CA GLY A 197 -5.12 3.36 -11.48
C GLY A 197 -4.42 3.22 -12.83
N ALA A 198 -4.93 3.89 -13.86
CA ALA A 198 -4.32 3.90 -15.19
C ALA A 198 -2.89 4.46 -15.20
N LEU A 199 -2.59 5.42 -14.33
CA LEU A 199 -1.23 5.96 -14.16
C LEU A 199 -0.28 4.93 -13.54
N SER A 200 -0.79 4.10 -12.63
CA SER A 200 -0.02 3.03 -11.95
C SER A 200 0.40 1.90 -12.87
N ASP A 201 -0.30 1.72 -14.00
CA ASP A 201 0.10 0.76 -15.03
C ASP A 201 1.29 1.26 -15.88
N ARG A 202 1.51 2.58 -15.93
CA ARG A 202 2.51 3.23 -16.79
C ARG A 202 3.71 3.79 -16.05
N ILE A 203 3.52 4.17 -14.78
CA ILE A 203 4.55 4.81 -13.95
C ILE A 203 4.87 3.90 -12.77
N ASP A 204 6.15 3.82 -12.41
CA ASP A 204 6.61 3.11 -11.23
C ASP A 204 5.79 3.48 -9.96
N ALA A 205 5.28 2.45 -9.27
CA ALA A 205 4.41 2.62 -8.10
C ALA A 205 5.06 3.48 -7.01
N ARG A 206 6.38 3.35 -6.80
CA ARG A 206 7.08 4.16 -5.80
C ARG A 206 7.04 5.62 -6.20
N ARG A 207 7.17 5.95 -7.49
CA ARG A 207 7.05 7.31 -8.06
C ARG A 207 5.70 7.96 -7.80
N ILE A 208 4.63 7.20 -7.90
CA ILE A 208 3.28 7.70 -7.62
C ILE A 208 3.09 7.92 -6.11
N ILE A 209 3.55 6.97 -5.28
CA ILE A 209 3.39 7.03 -3.82
C ILE A 209 4.01 8.28 -3.21
N THR A 210 5.29 8.59 -3.45
CA THR A 210 5.90 9.79 -2.83
C THR A 210 5.32 11.09 -3.39
N VAL A 211 4.85 11.12 -4.64
CA VAL A 211 4.12 12.30 -5.16
C VAL A 211 2.80 12.43 -4.41
N GLY A 212 2.08 11.33 -4.18
CA GLY A 212 0.86 11.32 -3.37
C GLY A 212 1.09 11.79 -1.94
N LEU A 213 2.15 11.32 -1.28
CA LEU A 213 2.54 11.77 0.07
C LEU A 213 2.90 13.26 0.10
N ALA A 214 3.64 13.75 -0.90
CA ALA A 214 3.99 15.17 -1.01
C ALA A 214 2.74 16.03 -1.23
N LEU A 215 1.85 15.64 -2.15
CA LEU A 215 0.58 16.31 -2.39
C LEU A 215 -0.29 16.34 -1.14
N GLN A 216 -0.34 15.22 -0.40
CA GLN A 216 -1.06 15.14 0.87
C GLN A 216 -0.48 16.12 1.91
N ALA A 217 0.86 16.20 2.02
CA ALA A 217 1.52 17.13 2.94
C ALA A 217 1.25 18.60 2.57
N ILE A 218 1.34 18.94 1.28
CA ILE A 218 1.07 20.30 0.77
C ILE A 218 -0.40 20.68 0.98
N GLY A 219 -1.33 19.78 0.63
CA GLY A 219 -2.76 19.99 0.84
C GLY A 219 -3.08 20.22 2.31
N LEU A 220 -2.47 19.43 3.19
CA LEU A 220 -2.67 19.60 4.63
C LEU A 220 -2.04 20.89 5.17
N ALA A 221 -0.88 21.31 4.65
CA ALA A 221 -0.28 22.60 4.99
C ALA A 221 -1.20 23.76 4.58
N ALA A 222 -1.80 23.70 3.39
CA ALA A 222 -2.76 24.69 2.93
C ALA A 222 -4.01 24.75 3.84
N LEU A 223 -4.54 23.60 4.25
CA LEU A 223 -5.64 23.54 5.22
C LEU A 223 -5.23 24.11 6.59
N THR A 224 -4.01 23.82 7.02
CA THR A 224 -3.46 24.34 8.29
C THR A 224 -3.38 25.86 8.27
N VAL A 225 -2.87 26.43 7.17
CA VAL A 225 -2.85 27.89 6.98
C VAL A 225 -4.26 28.47 7.03
N ALA A 226 -5.23 27.87 6.32
CA ALA A 226 -6.62 28.33 6.33
C ALA A 226 -7.24 28.32 7.73
N VAL A 227 -6.94 27.30 8.56
CA VAL A 227 -7.38 27.24 9.96
C VAL A 227 -6.72 28.35 10.80
N VAL A 228 -5.39 28.52 10.67
CA VAL A 228 -4.62 29.48 11.47
C VAL A 228 -5.02 30.92 11.16
N THR A 229 -5.30 31.24 9.91
CA THR A 229 -5.72 32.59 9.49
C THR A 229 -7.22 32.81 9.63
N ALA A 230 -7.97 31.86 10.19
CA ALA A 230 -9.44 31.89 10.28
C ALA A 230 -10.10 32.25 8.92
N ALA A 231 -9.60 31.65 7.84
CA ALA A 231 -10.02 31.98 6.50
C ALA A 231 -11.48 31.55 6.22
N SER A 232 -12.09 32.16 5.20
CA SER A 232 -13.40 31.71 4.73
C SER A 232 -13.31 30.29 4.15
N TYR A 233 -14.44 29.59 4.12
CA TYR A 233 -14.54 28.20 3.64
C TYR A 233 -13.93 27.99 2.24
N ALA A 234 -13.99 28.98 1.36
CA ALA A 234 -13.42 28.90 0.01
C ALA A 234 -11.91 28.57 0.02
N TRP A 235 -11.17 29.04 1.04
CA TRP A 235 -9.73 28.77 1.19
C TRP A 235 -9.41 27.33 1.57
N PHE A 236 -10.40 26.55 2.05
CA PHE A 236 -10.23 25.14 2.34
C PHE A 236 -10.30 24.27 1.08
N LEU A 237 -11.00 24.72 0.03
CA LEU A 237 -11.24 23.91 -1.17
C LEU A 237 -9.94 23.47 -1.88
N PRO A 238 -8.95 24.34 -2.14
CA PRO A 238 -7.70 23.92 -2.79
C PRO A 238 -6.95 22.87 -1.96
N GLY A 239 -6.91 23.05 -0.64
CA GLY A 239 -6.30 22.10 0.29
C GLY A 239 -7.00 20.74 0.28
N MET A 240 -8.34 20.73 0.30
CA MET A 240 -9.15 19.51 0.22
C MET A 240 -8.92 18.76 -1.10
N VAL A 241 -8.82 19.49 -2.22
CA VAL A 241 -8.54 18.90 -3.54
C VAL A 241 -7.15 18.26 -3.57
N LEU A 242 -6.13 18.96 -3.09
CA LEU A 242 -4.76 18.42 -2.99
C LEU A 242 -4.71 17.19 -2.08
N CYS A 243 -5.40 17.23 -0.94
CA CYS A 243 -5.50 16.10 -0.03
C CYS A 243 -6.22 14.90 -0.67
N GLY A 244 -7.34 15.10 -1.37
CA GLY A 244 -8.04 14.02 -2.07
C GLY A 244 -7.19 13.38 -3.16
N ALA A 245 -6.49 14.19 -3.94
CA ALA A 245 -5.54 13.71 -4.96
C ALA A 245 -4.36 12.94 -4.33
N GLY A 246 -3.74 13.49 -3.28
CA GLY A 246 -2.62 12.87 -2.57
C GLY A 246 -2.99 11.54 -1.92
N MET A 247 -4.14 11.50 -1.24
CA MET A 247 -4.70 10.29 -0.64
C MET A 247 -4.88 9.19 -1.69
N THR A 248 -5.45 9.53 -2.84
CA THR A 248 -5.72 8.56 -3.92
C THR A 248 -4.44 8.03 -4.54
N ALA A 249 -3.51 8.93 -4.86
CA ALA A 249 -2.18 8.61 -5.38
C ALA A 249 -1.37 7.70 -4.44
N TYR A 250 -1.62 7.78 -3.14
CA TYR A 250 -1.01 6.87 -2.16
C TYR A 250 -1.74 5.52 -2.07
N ILE A 251 -3.06 5.54 -1.81
CA ILE A 251 -3.81 4.33 -1.43
C ILE A 251 -3.79 3.30 -2.56
N ALA A 252 -4.00 3.71 -3.80
CA ALA A 252 -4.09 2.81 -4.95
C ALA A 252 -2.84 1.93 -5.17
N PRO A 253 -1.63 2.49 -5.34
CA PRO A 253 -0.42 1.70 -5.56
C PRO A 253 0.21 1.13 -4.27
N SER A 254 -0.05 1.70 -3.09
CA SER A 254 0.66 1.31 -1.86
C SER A 254 0.43 -0.13 -1.43
N GLY A 255 -0.79 -0.65 -1.61
CA GLY A 255 -1.10 -2.04 -1.29
C GLY A 255 -0.29 -3.01 -2.14
N ASN A 256 -0.31 -2.81 -3.45
CA ASN A 256 0.40 -3.64 -4.41
C ASN A 256 1.92 -3.58 -4.20
N LEU A 257 2.48 -2.40 -3.93
CA LEU A 257 3.92 -2.25 -3.66
C LEU A 257 4.34 -3.04 -2.43
N ALA A 258 3.63 -2.91 -1.31
CA ALA A 258 3.94 -3.65 -0.09
C ALA A 258 3.84 -5.16 -0.31
N MET A 259 2.80 -5.61 -1.02
CA MET A 259 2.56 -7.03 -1.32
C MET A 259 3.55 -7.62 -2.33
N SER A 260 4.10 -6.81 -3.22
CA SER A 260 5.13 -7.24 -4.19
C SER A 260 6.43 -7.71 -3.53
N ALA A 261 6.71 -7.23 -2.30
CA ALA A 261 7.89 -7.61 -1.54
C ALA A 261 7.70 -8.91 -0.75
N ALA A 262 6.45 -9.37 -0.57
CA ALA A 262 6.15 -10.55 0.23
C ALA A 262 6.20 -11.84 -0.62
N PRO A 263 6.91 -12.90 -0.17
CA PRO A 263 6.86 -14.21 -0.81
C PRO A 263 5.44 -14.75 -0.90
N GLU A 264 5.11 -15.49 -1.97
CA GLU A 264 3.73 -15.94 -2.25
C GLU A 264 3.07 -16.68 -1.07
N GLN A 265 3.86 -17.51 -0.40
CA GLN A 265 3.48 -18.33 0.75
C GLN A 265 3.11 -17.49 1.99
N HIS A 266 3.55 -16.23 2.04
CA HIS A 266 3.35 -15.31 3.17
C HIS A 266 2.44 -14.13 2.82
N ARG A 267 1.80 -14.12 1.64
CA ARG A 267 0.95 -13.00 1.21
C ARG A 267 -0.26 -12.79 2.13
N GLY A 268 -0.87 -13.85 2.65
CA GLY A 268 -1.99 -13.72 3.62
C GLY A 268 -1.58 -12.95 4.89
N PRO A 269 -0.58 -13.43 5.66
CA PRO A 269 -0.06 -12.72 6.83
C PRO A 269 0.48 -11.31 6.51
N ALA A 270 1.12 -11.12 5.35
CA ALA A 270 1.63 -9.80 4.92
C ALA A 270 0.52 -8.77 4.71
N ALA A 271 -0.60 -9.18 4.09
CA ALA A 271 -1.77 -8.31 3.90
C ALA A 271 -2.44 -7.96 5.23
N GLY A 272 -2.50 -8.92 6.16
CA GLY A 272 -2.97 -8.70 7.53
C GLY A 272 -2.12 -7.65 8.25
N ALA A 273 -0.79 -7.82 8.23
CA ALA A 273 0.15 -6.87 8.81
C ALA A 273 0.03 -5.46 8.23
N LEU A 274 -0.09 -5.34 6.89
CA LEU A 274 -0.29 -4.05 6.23
C LEU A 274 -1.56 -3.35 6.71
N THR A 275 -2.66 -4.10 6.87
CA THR A 275 -3.93 -3.56 7.35
C THR A 275 -3.81 -3.14 8.82
N THR A 276 -3.21 -3.97 9.67
CA THR A 276 -2.97 -3.66 11.08
C THR A 276 -2.12 -2.41 11.23
N THR A 277 -1.02 -2.29 10.48
CA THR A 277 -0.16 -1.09 10.52
C THR A 277 -0.93 0.17 10.10
N ARG A 278 -1.78 0.10 9.08
CA ARG A 278 -2.63 1.24 8.68
C ARG A 278 -3.62 1.63 9.78
N GLN A 279 -4.25 0.65 10.42
CA GLN A 279 -5.17 0.90 11.54
C GLN A 279 -4.46 1.49 12.75
N LEU A 280 -3.27 0.98 13.09
CA LEU A 280 -2.43 1.56 14.13
C LEU A 280 -2.10 3.02 13.83
N GLY A 281 -1.75 3.33 12.58
CA GLY A 281 -1.46 4.70 12.14
C GLY A 281 -2.66 5.61 12.35
N LEU A 282 -3.83 5.21 11.84
CA LEU A 282 -5.10 5.94 11.99
C LEU A 282 -5.38 6.25 13.46
N VAL A 283 -5.32 5.23 14.31
CA VAL A 283 -5.72 5.30 15.71
C VAL A 283 -4.73 6.15 16.54
N LEU A 284 -3.42 5.90 16.39
CA LEU A 284 -2.37 6.66 17.07
C LEU A 284 -2.34 8.12 16.61
N GLY A 285 -2.55 8.37 15.31
CA GLY A 285 -2.61 9.71 14.76
C GLY A 285 -3.76 10.52 15.34
N ILE A 286 -4.98 9.98 15.32
CA ILE A 286 -6.15 10.65 15.91
C ILE A 286 -5.92 10.91 17.40
N ALA A 287 -5.52 9.91 18.17
CA ALA A 287 -5.36 10.05 19.62
C ALA A 287 -4.29 11.10 19.97
N THR A 288 -3.08 10.97 19.40
CA THR A 288 -1.95 11.85 19.71
C THR A 288 -2.22 13.29 19.27
N LEU A 289 -2.73 13.49 18.05
CA LEU A 289 -3.01 14.84 17.55
C LEU A 289 -4.20 15.49 18.26
N THR A 290 -5.19 14.70 18.70
CA THR A 290 -6.28 15.20 19.53
C THR A 290 -5.75 15.70 20.88
N VAL A 291 -4.96 14.89 21.58
CA VAL A 291 -4.33 15.29 22.85
C VAL A 291 -3.42 16.50 22.66
N MET A 292 -2.65 16.55 21.58
CA MET A 292 -1.81 17.69 21.26
C MET A 292 -2.64 18.96 21.01
N SER A 293 -3.78 18.83 20.33
CA SER A 293 -4.68 19.96 20.06
C SER A 293 -5.40 20.50 21.30
N THR A 294 -5.58 19.67 22.33
CA THR A 294 -6.18 20.09 23.61
C THR A 294 -5.16 20.59 24.63
N THR A 295 -3.94 20.04 24.64
CA THR A 295 -2.90 20.40 25.61
C THR A 295 -2.02 21.57 25.17
N LEU A 296 -1.74 21.69 23.86
CA LEU A 296 -0.91 22.75 23.29
C LEU A 296 -1.77 23.73 22.50
N SER A 297 -2.05 23.41 21.24
CA SER A 297 -2.92 24.20 20.36
C SER A 297 -3.32 23.39 19.13
N LEU A 298 -4.46 23.75 18.52
CA LEU A 298 -4.89 23.18 17.26
C LEU A 298 -3.86 23.41 16.15
N SER A 299 -3.25 24.60 16.10
CA SER A 299 -2.24 24.94 15.08
C SER A 299 -1.00 24.06 15.20
N ALA A 300 -0.50 23.84 16.41
CA ALA A 300 0.66 22.97 16.63
C ALA A 300 0.35 21.52 16.22
N ALA A 301 -0.85 21.02 16.55
CA ALA A 301 -1.26 19.67 16.17
C ALA A 301 -1.37 19.51 14.65
N LEU A 302 -1.94 20.48 13.94
CA LEU A 302 -2.03 20.46 12.48
C LEU A 302 -0.64 20.51 11.81
N TRP A 303 0.27 21.34 12.29
CA TRP A 303 1.65 21.38 11.78
C TRP A 303 2.42 20.09 12.06
N THR A 304 2.19 19.43 13.20
CA THR A 304 2.74 18.09 13.45
C THR A 304 2.22 17.06 12.45
N ALA A 305 0.93 17.11 12.11
CA ALA A 305 0.36 16.23 11.09
C ALA A 305 1.03 16.45 9.71
N VAL A 306 1.31 17.71 9.34
CA VAL A 306 2.10 18.04 8.14
C VAL A 306 3.52 17.47 8.23
N ALA A 307 4.21 17.68 9.35
CA ALA A 307 5.57 17.17 9.56
C ALA A 307 5.65 15.64 9.47
N VAL A 308 4.65 14.93 10.00
CA VAL A 308 4.51 13.47 9.88
C VAL A 308 4.39 13.04 8.42
N LEU A 309 3.62 13.75 7.60
CA LEU A 309 3.50 13.46 6.17
C LEU A 309 4.74 13.83 5.36
N VAL A 310 5.45 14.89 5.74
CA VAL A 310 6.77 15.22 5.17
C VAL A 310 7.78 14.11 5.49
N ALA A 311 7.79 13.60 6.73
CA ALA A 311 8.61 12.46 7.12
C ALA A 311 8.21 11.18 6.33
N ALA A 312 6.92 10.95 6.13
CA ALA A 312 6.43 9.84 5.29
C ALA A 312 6.94 9.97 3.84
N THR A 313 6.92 11.20 3.30
CA THR A 313 7.43 11.52 1.96
C THR A 313 8.93 11.22 1.87
N ALA A 314 9.72 11.65 2.86
CA ALA A 314 11.15 11.36 2.93
C ALA A 314 11.42 9.85 3.02
N ALA A 315 10.68 9.12 3.87
CA ALA A 315 10.79 7.67 3.96
C ALA A 315 10.44 6.98 2.62
N GLY A 316 9.37 7.43 1.96
CA GLY A 316 8.97 6.95 0.64
C GLY A 316 10.03 7.24 -0.45
N ALA A 317 10.68 8.40 -0.39
CA ALA A 317 11.78 8.76 -1.30
C ALA A 317 13.02 7.87 -1.07
N LEU A 318 13.44 7.70 0.18
CA LEU A 318 14.58 6.84 0.54
C LEU A 318 14.33 5.38 0.14
N ALA A 319 13.09 4.91 0.20
CA ALA A 319 12.72 3.58 -0.29
C ALA A 319 12.81 3.45 -1.83
N ARG A 320 12.80 4.56 -2.59
CA ARG A 320 13.08 4.54 -4.04
C ARG A 320 14.56 4.38 -4.32
N ASP A 321 15.38 5.10 -3.56
CA ASP A 321 16.82 5.24 -3.81
C ASP A 321 17.64 4.07 -3.27
N GLY A 322 17.00 2.95 -2.91
CA GLY A 322 17.54 1.77 -2.25
C GLY A 322 18.63 0.99 -3.00
N ARG A 323 19.71 1.65 -3.41
CA ARG A 323 21.06 1.23 -3.05
C ARG A 323 21.08 1.07 -1.53
N SER A 324 21.03 -0.17 -1.07
CA SER A 324 21.49 -0.67 0.23
C SER A 324 21.94 0.43 1.20
N VAL A 325 21.07 0.83 2.13
CA VAL A 325 21.56 1.34 3.42
C VAL A 325 22.27 0.14 4.05
N PRO A 326 23.61 0.15 4.19
CA PRO A 326 24.29 -0.88 4.95
C PRO A 326 23.86 -0.62 6.38
N LEU A 327 22.92 -1.42 6.88
CA LEU A 327 22.81 -1.61 8.31
C LEU A 327 24.10 -2.34 8.70
N ALA A 328 25.13 -1.56 9.04
CA ALA A 328 26.30 -2.04 9.73
C ALA A 328 25.80 -2.68 11.03
N MET A 329 25.62 -4.01 10.99
CA MET A 329 25.50 -4.81 12.19
C MET A 329 26.91 -4.93 12.76
N HIS A 330 27.14 -4.24 13.87
CA HIS A 330 28.12 -4.63 14.88
C HIS A 330 27.37 -5.29 16.03
#